data_AF-A0A7C7SRR4-F1
#
_entry.id   AF-A0A7C7SRR4-F1
#
_cell.length_a   1.000
_cell.length_b   1.000
_cell.length_c   1.000
_cell.angle_alpha   90.00
_cell.angle_beta   90.00
_cell.angle_gamma   90.00
#
_symmetry.space_group_name_H-M   'P 1'
#
loop_
_entity.id
_entity.type
_entity.pdbx_description
1 polymer ?
#
loop_
_entity_poly.entity_id
_entity_poly.type
_entity_poly.pdbx_seq_one_letter_code
_entity_poly.pdbx_strand_id
1 'polypeptide(L)'
;MSKTELDGKYRVSTVSNYHGPVERRSDGETEIVDGKTERIDDNKVKWTSTFEVVSETEVRMTSVADPSDAVSDFGLTTPQGTLTRRPQTYVSTLRMARKGADIRMSGQIEVGAEIIFLTMRSVIEDE
;
A
#
# COMPACT_ATOMS: atom_id res chain seq x y z
N MET A 1 -24.35 4.77 -5.24
CA MET A 1 -23.03 5.41 -5.27
C MET A 1 -22.35 4.96 -6.56
N SER A 2 -21.68 5.88 -7.26
CA SER A 2 -21.03 5.61 -8.55
C SER A 2 -19.69 4.93 -8.27
N LYS A 3 -19.51 3.70 -8.74
CA LYS A 3 -18.23 2.97 -8.68
C LYS A 3 -17.12 3.85 -9.26
N THR A 4 -16.04 4.08 -8.52
CA THR A 4 -14.87 4.80 -9.04
C THR A 4 -14.03 3.88 -9.92
N GLU A 5 -13.21 4.46 -10.80
CA GLU A 5 -12.42 3.73 -11.81
C GLU A 5 -11.46 2.67 -11.22
N LEU A 6 -11.10 2.82 -9.95
CA LEU A 6 -10.20 1.94 -9.22
C LEU A 6 -10.95 1.00 -8.26
N ASP A 7 -12.27 1.06 -8.17
CA ASP A 7 -13.01 0.24 -7.21
C ASP A 7 -12.92 -1.26 -7.56
N GLY A 8 -12.54 -2.05 -6.58
CA GLY A 8 -12.41 -3.49 -6.71
C GLY A 8 -11.37 -4.09 -5.76
N LYS A 9 -11.25 -5.41 -5.80
CA LYS A 9 -10.26 -6.16 -5.03
C LYS A 9 -8.92 -6.18 -5.75
N TYR A 10 -7.84 -6.07 -4.99
CA TYR A 10 -6.47 -6.09 -5.47
C TYR A 10 -5.62 -7.03 -4.63
N ARG A 11 -4.78 -7.81 -5.30
CA ARG A 11 -3.65 -8.47 -4.67
C ARG A 11 -2.49 -7.48 -4.57
N VAL A 12 -2.00 -7.30 -3.35
CA VAL A 12 -0.87 -6.44 -2.99
C VAL A 12 0.37 -7.30 -2.86
N SER A 13 1.46 -6.86 -3.47
CA SER A 13 2.79 -7.45 -3.32
C SER A 13 3.81 -6.35 -3.06
N THR A 14 4.73 -6.63 -2.15
CA THR A 14 5.72 -5.69 -1.67
C THR A 14 7.09 -6.35 -1.63
N VAL A 15 8.09 -5.62 -2.13
CA VAL A 15 9.51 -5.99 -1.99
C VAL A 15 10.22 -4.78 -1.43
N SER A 16 11.10 -4.96 -0.44
CA SER A 16 11.88 -3.85 0.11
C SER A 16 13.38 -4.11 -0.01
N ASN A 17 14.17 -3.03 0.05
CA ASN A 17 15.63 -3.11 0.19
C ASN A 17 16.07 -3.34 1.66
N TYR A 18 15.15 -3.73 2.56
CA TYR A 18 15.44 -3.98 3.97
C TYR A 18 16.18 -5.31 4.12
N HIS A 19 17.34 -5.29 4.80
CA HIS A 19 18.21 -6.46 5.02
C HIS A 19 18.25 -6.91 6.49
N GLY A 20 17.26 -6.53 7.31
CA GLY A 20 17.20 -6.97 8.70
C GLY A 20 16.73 -8.43 8.85
N PRO A 21 16.77 -8.96 10.08
CA PRO A 21 16.52 -10.38 10.36
C PRO A 21 15.07 -10.82 10.12
N VAL A 22 14.12 -9.88 10.02
CA VAL A 22 12.70 -10.14 9.76
C VAL A 22 12.31 -9.49 8.44
N GLU A 23 11.87 -10.28 7.45
CA GLU A 23 11.41 -9.75 6.17
C GLU A 23 10.19 -8.85 6.39
N ARG A 24 10.29 -7.61 5.93
CA ARG A 24 9.17 -6.67 5.95
C ARG A 24 8.34 -6.88 4.68
N ARG A 25 7.42 -7.84 4.75
CA ARG A 25 6.47 -8.14 3.68
C ARG A 25 5.07 -7.72 4.12
N SER A 26 4.41 -6.92 3.30
CA SER A 26 3.03 -6.44 3.50
C SER A 26 2.10 -6.95 2.40
N ASP A 27 2.42 -8.13 1.86
CA ASP A 27 1.62 -8.81 0.84
C ASP A 27 0.24 -9.14 1.39
N GLY A 28 -0.76 -9.19 0.51
CA GLY A 28 -2.12 -9.55 0.91
C GLY A 28 -3.15 -9.13 -0.12
N GLU A 29 -4.39 -9.00 0.32
CA GLU A 29 -5.50 -8.50 -0.50
C GLU A 29 -6.09 -7.24 0.13
N THR A 30 -6.56 -6.34 -0.72
CA THR A 30 -7.21 -5.10 -0.30
C THR A 30 -8.32 -4.76 -1.27
N GLU A 31 -9.34 -4.07 -0.79
CA GLU A 31 -10.45 -3.61 -1.62
C GLU A 31 -10.46 -2.09 -1.64
N ILE A 32 -10.40 -1.52 -2.84
CA ILE A 32 -10.59 -0.09 -3.06
C ILE A 32 -12.10 0.14 -3.20
N VAL A 33 -12.63 1.03 -2.35
CA VAL A 33 -14.02 1.51 -2.41
C VAL A 33 -14.00 3.02 -2.33
N ASP A 34 -14.56 3.69 -3.33
CA ASP A 34 -14.55 5.15 -3.48
C ASP A 34 -13.14 5.75 -3.34
N GLY A 35 -12.15 5.08 -3.96
CA GLY A 35 -10.76 5.49 -3.93
C GLY A 35 -10.08 5.31 -2.56
N LYS A 36 -10.62 4.48 -1.66
CA LYS A 36 -10.07 4.26 -0.32
C LYS A 36 -9.91 2.79 0.01
N THR A 37 -8.92 2.47 0.84
CA THR A 37 -8.76 1.13 1.42
C THR A 37 -8.54 1.22 2.92
N GLU A 38 -8.93 0.15 3.61
CA GLU A 38 -8.56 -0.11 5.00
C GLU A 38 -8.16 -1.58 5.15
N ARG A 39 -7.02 -1.86 5.78
CA ARG A 39 -6.59 -3.23 6.11
C ARG A 39 -5.79 -3.26 7.40
N ILE A 40 -5.70 -4.43 8.01
CA ILE A 40 -4.80 -4.71 9.13
C ILE A 40 -3.83 -5.79 8.65
N ASP A 41 -2.52 -5.58 8.88
CA ASP A 41 -1.51 -6.59 8.54
C ASP A 41 -1.27 -7.60 9.69
N ASP A 42 -0.38 -8.57 9.45
CA ASP A 42 -0.07 -9.62 10.42
C ASP A 42 0.55 -9.08 11.72
N ASN A 43 1.22 -7.92 11.65
CA ASN A 43 1.79 -7.24 12.81
C ASN A 43 0.76 -6.39 13.57
N LYS A 44 -0.52 -6.41 13.16
CA LYS A 44 -1.63 -5.61 13.69
C LYS A 44 -1.49 -4.11 13.44
N VAL A 45 -0.73 -3.72 12.41
CA VAL A 45 -0.69 -2.33 11.94
C VAL A 45 -1.94 -2.06 11.11
N LYS A 46 -2.65 -0.98 11.43
CA LYS A 46 -3.77 -0.52 10.62
C LYS A 46 -3.24 0.35 9.47
N TRP A 47 -3.60 -0.03 8.25
CA TRP A 47 -3.27 0.69 7.03
C TRP A 47 -4.53 1.29 6.43
N THR A 48 -4.55 2.60 6.25
CA THR A 48 -5.61 3.32 5.53
C THR A 48 -5.02 4.07 4.36
N SER A 49 -5.53 3.83 3.15
CA SER A 49 -5.00 4.48 1.94
C SER A 49 -6.08 5.21 1.17
N THR A 50 -5.68 6.27 0.47
CA THR A 50 -6.46 6.96 -0.54
C THR A 50 -5.74 6.91 -1.88
N PHE A 51 -6.52 6.84 -2.96
CA PHE A 51 -6.06 6.74 -4.34
C PHE A 51 -6.75 7.82 -5.16
N GLU A 52 -5.94 8.64 -5.84
CA GLU A 52 -6.38 9.71 -6.71
C GLU A 52 -5.82 9.47 -8.11
N VAL A 53 -6.69 9.31 -9.11
CA VAL A 53 -6.26 9.19 -10.51
C VAL A 53 -5.72 10.56 -10.96
N VAL A 54 -4.43 10.61 -11.28
CA VAL A 54 -3.74 11.83 -11.73
C VAL A 54 -3.76 11.92 -13.26
N SER A 55 -3.63 10.78 -13.94
CA SER A 55 -3.73 10.65 -15.38
C SER A 55 -4.13 9.22 -15.77
N GLU A 56 -4.31 8.97 -17.06
CA GLU A 56 -4.57 7.62 -17.60
C GLU A 56 -3.52 6.57 -17.20
N THR A 57 -2.32 7.00 -16.79
CA THR A 57 -1.20 6.10 -16.44
C THR A 57 -0.62 6.34 -15.05
N GLU A 58 -1.21 7.25 -14.26
CA GLU A 58 -0.68 7.60 -12.94
C GLU A 58 -1.78 7.74 -11.89
N VAL A 59 -1.53 7.15 -10.72
CA VAL A 59 -2.39 7.23 -9.54
C VAL A 59 -1.53 7.71 -8.37
N ARG A 60 -1.96 8.76 -7.69
CA ARG A 60 -1.36 9.18 -6.42
C ARG A 60 -1.96 8.33 -5.31
N MET A 61 -1.10 7.68 -4.55
CA MET A 61 -1.46 6.97 -3.32
C MET A 61 -0.98 7.77 -2.11
N THR A 62 -1.86 7.97 -1.14
CA THR A 62 -1.49 8.39 0.21
C THR A 62 -1.89 7.28 1.17
N SER A 63 -0.97 6.78 1.99
CA SER A 63 -1.22 5.68 2.92
C SER A 63 -0.78 6.06 4.32
N VAL A 64 -1.60 5.80 5.32
CA VAL A 64 -1.27 5.98 6.74
C VAL A 64 -1.14 4.61 7.37
N ALA A 65 0.00 4.34 7.98
CA ALA A 65 0.21 3.18 8.85
C ALA A 65 0.13 3.62 10.30
N ASP A 66 -0.80 3.02 11.05
CA ASP A 66 -0.98 3.24 12.48
C ASP A 66 -0.59 1.97 13.25
N PRO A 67 0.55 1.98 13.98
CA PRO A 67 1.03 0.82 14.72
C PRO A 67 0.57 0.83 16.20
N SER A 68 -0.46 1.62 16.57
CA SER A 68 -0.95 1.71 17.95
C SER A 68 -1.33 0.34 18.54
N ASP A 69 -2.03 -0.49 17.76
CA ASP A 69 -2.43 -1.85 18.11
C ASP A 69 -1.40 -2.92 17.68
N ALA A 70 -0.25 -2.51 17.14
CA ALA A 70 0.77 -3.44 16.68
C ALA A 70 1.35 -4.27 17.83
N VAL A 71 1.85 -5.47 17.51
CA VAL A 71 2.55 -6.35 18.48
C VAL A 71 3.64 -5.58 19.24
N SER A 72 3.91 -5.98 20.49
CA SER A 72 4.59 -5.13 21.49
C SER A 72 5.99 -4.63 21.11
N ASP A 73 6.69 -5.37 20.25
CA ASP A 73 8.04 -5.08 19.77
C ASP A 73 8.08 -4.47 18.36
N PHE A 74 6.92 -4.30 17.70
CA PHE A 74 6.86 -3.70 16.37
C PHE A 74 6.98 -2.18 16.41
N GLY A 75 7.72 -1.64 15.44
CA GLY A 75 7.82 -0.21 15.18
C GLY A 75 8.02 0.06 13.70
N LEU A 76 7.45 1.17 13.22
CA LEU A 76 7.65 1.66 11.86
C LEU A 76 8.99 2.38 11.75
N THR A 77 9.68 2.26 10.63
CA THR A 77 10.86 3.08 10.35
C THR A 77 10.41 4.51 10.02
N THR A 78 10.98 5.49 10.72
CA THR A 78 10.83 6.92 10.41
C THR A 78 11.72 7.31 9.23
N PRO A 79 11.50 8.47 8.60
CA PRO A 79 12.42 8.99 7.58
C PRO A 79 13.87 9.17 8.07
N GLN A 80 14.09 9.26 9.38
CA GLN A 80 15.42 9.36 9.99
C GLN A 80 16.05 7.98 10.29
N GLY A 81 15.39 6.88 9.92
CA GLY A 81 15.88 5.52 10.13
C GLY A 81 15.68 4.98 11.55
N THR A 82 14.97 5.70 12.41
CA THR A 82 14.64 5.25 13.78
C THR A 82 13.30 4.54 13.82
N LEU A 83 13.07 3.68 14.82
CA LEU A 83 11.77 3.03 15.01
C LEU A 83 10.80 3.93 15.78
N THR A 84 9.53 3.92 15.38
CA THR A 84 8.45 4.66 16.03
C THR A 84 7.19 3.83 16.16
N ARG A 85 6.43 4.07 17.24
CA ARG A 85 5.05 3.58 17.43
C ARG A 85 4.01 4.67 17.12
N ARG A 86 4.42 5.75 16.48
CA ARG A 86 3.50 6.79 15.99
C ARG A 86 3.07 6.49 14.57
N PRO A 87 1.86 6.91 14.16
CA PRO A 87 1.43 6.78 12.78
C PRO A 87 2.41 7.43 11.81
N GLN A 88 2.62 6.81 10.66
CA GLN A 88 3.44 7.34 9.56
C GLN A 88 2.61 7.47 8.29
N THR A 89 2.87 8.53 7.52
CA THR A 89 2.20 8.77 6.23
C THR A 89 3.20 8.55 5.10
N TYR A 90 2.77 7.79 4.12
CA TYR A 90 3.49 7.45 2.91
C TYR A 90 2.77 8.05 1.71
N VAL A 91 3.51 8.66 0.80
CA VAL A 91 2.97 9.20 -0.46
C VAL A 91 3.77 8.61 -1.61
N SER A 92 3.08 8.13 -2.64
CA SER A 92 3.72 7.58 -3.84
C SER A 92 2.90 7.86 -5.08
N THR A 93 3.57 8.03 -6.21
CA THR A 93 2.94 8.00 -7.54
C THR A 93 3.10 6.60 -8.11
N LEU A 94 1.98 5.91 -8.29
CA LEU A 94 1.91 4.59 -8.90
C LEU A 94 1.72 4.72 -10.40
N ARG A 95 2.51 3.99 -11.19
CA ARG A 95 2.26 3.77 -12.61
C ARG A 95 1.11 2.78 -12.76
N MET A 96 0.12 3.15 -13.54
CA MET A 96 -1.06 2.35 -13.83
C MET A 96 -1.00 1.82 -15.25
N ALA A 97 -1.24 0.52 -15.41
CA ALA A 97 -1.39 -0.17 -16.68
C ALA A 97 -2.73 -0.89 -16.72
N ARG A 98 -3.40 -0.85 -17.87
CA ARG A 98 -4.72 -1.43 -18.08
C ARG A 98 -4.70 -2.43 -19.23
N LYS A 99 -5.40 -3.54 -19.07
CA LYS A 99 -5.71 -4.49 -20.15
C LYS A 99 -7.14 -4.99 -20.00
N GLY A 100 -8.07 -4.33 -20.69
CA GLY A 100 -9.51 -4.57 -20.48
C GLY A 100 -9.90 -4.17 -19.05
N ALA A 101 -10.46 -5.12 -18.29
CA ALA A 101 -10.79 -4.93 -16.88
C ALA A 101 -9.60 -5.16 -15.92
N ASP A 102 -8.47 -5.73 -16.38
CA ASP A 102 -7.27 -5.94 -15.55
C ASP A 102 -6.57 -4.59 -15.33
N ILE A 103 -6.42 -4.20 -14.06
CA ILE A 103 -5.69 -3.02 -13.61
C ILE A 103 -4.47 -3.49 -12.83
N ARG A 104 -3.30 -3.01 -13.25
CA ARG A 104 -2.06 -3.14 -12.49
C ARG A 104 -1.54 -1.77 -12.12
N MET A 105 -1.21 -1.59 -10.85
CA MET A 105 -0.52 -0.41 -10.35
C MET A 105 0.81 -0.81 -9.75
N SER A 106 1.86 -0.03 -9.98
CA SER A 106 3.17 -0.27 -9.38
C SER A 106 3.91 1.02 -9.12
N GLY A 107 4.63 1.10 -8.00
CA GLY A 107 5.40 2.29 -7.64
C GLY A 107 6.38 2.02 -6.51
N GLN A 108 7.09 3.07 -6.13
CA GLN A 108 8.06 3.02 -5.03
C GLN A 108 7.58 3.92 -3.90
N ILE A 109 7.66 3.41 -2.68
CA ILE A 109 7.44 4.16 -1.45
C ILE A 109 8.81 4.30 -0.79
N GLU A 110 9.25 5.54 -0.61
CA GLU A 110 10.53 5.86 0.02
C GLU A 110 10.31 6.33 1.46
N VAL A 111 11.05 5.73 2.39
CA VAL A 111 10.96 6.03 3.83
C VAL A 111 12.36 6.04 4.41
N GLY A 112 12.96 7.24 4.47
CA GLY A 112 14.35 7.38 4.88
C GLY A 112 15.28 6.66 3.91
N ALA A 113 15.98 5.62 4.38
CA ALA A 113 16.84 4.78 3.55
C ALA A 113 16.12 3.54 2.97
N GLU A 114 14.89 3.26 3.42
CA GLU A 114 14.11 2.12 2.96
C GLU A 114 13.33 2.48 1.68
N ILE A 115 13.41 1.59 0.69
CA ILE A 115 12.66 1.66 -0.56
C ILE A 115 11.77 0.43 -0.61
N ILE A 116 10.47 0.65 -0.73
CA ILE A 116 9.45 -0.40 -0.86
C ILE A 116 8.87 -0.31 -2.26
N PHE A 117 9.04 -1.37 -3.05
CA PHE A 117 8.40 -1.57 -4.33
C PHE A 117 7.02 -2.17 -4.10
N LEU A 118 5.97 -1.41 -4.42
CA LEU A 118 4.59 -1.84 -4.33
C LEU A 118 4.10 -2.27 -5.71
N THR A 119 3.42 -3.42 -5.78
CA THR A 119 2.59 -3.81 -6.91
C THR A 119 1.18 -4.14 -6.41
N MET A 120 0.17 -3.62 -7.09
CA MET A 120 -1.23 -3.97 -6.89
C MET A 120 -1.79 -4.51 -8.20
N ARG A 121 -2.45 -5.66 -8.16
CA ARG A 121 -3.09 -6.26 -9.34
C ARG A 121 -4.55 -6.53 -9.04
N SER A 122 -5.48 -6.07 -9.88
CA SER A 122 -6.89 -6.35 -9.71
C SER A 122 -7.13 -7.86 -9.69
N VAL A 123 -7.96 -8.30 -8.75
CA VAL A 123 -8.52 -9.64 -8.72
C VAL A 123 -9.75 -9.60 -9.62
N ILE A 124 -9.65 -10.25 -10.78
CA ILE A 124 -10.80 -10.44 -11.66
C ILE A 124 -11.51 -11.69 -11.14
N GLU A 125 -12.71 -11.51 -10.58
CA GLU A 125 -13.61 -12.63 -10.35
C GLU A 125 -14.18 -12.99 -11.72
N ASP A 126 -13.88 -14.19 -12.22
CA ASP A 126 -14.51 -14.71 -13.44
C ASP A 126 -16.00 -14.91 -13.12
N GLU A 127 -16.88 -14.23 -13.87
CA GLU A 127 -18.35 -14.43 -13.82
C GLU A 127 -18.77 -15.82 -14.31
#